data_AF-A0A1C0YVT8-F1
#
_entry.id   AF-A0A1C0YVT8-F1
#
_cell.length_a   1.000
_cell.length_b   1.000
_cell.length_c   1.000
_cell.angle_alpha   90.00
_cell.angle_beta   90.00
_cell.angle_gamma   90.00
#
_symmetry.space_group_name_H-M   'P 1'
#
loop_
_entity.id
_entity.type
_entity.pdbx_description
1 polymer ?
#
loop_
_entity_poly.entity_id
_entity_poly.type
_entity_poly.pdbx_seq_one_letter_code
_entity_poly.pdbx_strand_id
1 'polypeptide(L)' 'MTDQLPHEHFEKQQKKAKKIQKALEDAARTLMASKESIVTTLLNENVDIDIIMHATKLTEAQILEIKQKYGG' A
#
# COMPACT_ATOMS: atom_id res chain seq x y z
N MET A 1 -27.77 -21.67 -35.47
CA MET A 1 -27.44 -22.11 -34.09
C MET A 1 -26.59 -21.00 -33.50
N THR A 2 -26.99 -20.50 -32.34
CA THR A 2 -26.61 -19.19 -31.79
C THR A 2 -25.11 -19.08 -31.46
N ASP A 3 -24.49 -18.01 -31.98
CA ASP A 3 -23.23 -17.43 -31.51
C ASP A 3 -23.28 -17.15 -30.00
N GLN A 4 -22.88 -18.13 -29.18
CA GLN A 4 -22.58 -17.93 -27.77
C GLN A 4 -21.08 -17.99 -27.59
N LEU A 5 -20.33 -16.91 -27.83
CA LEU A 5 -18.89 -16.88 -27.48
C LEU A 5 -18.21 -15.52 -27.17
N PRO A 6 -18.90 -14.42 -26.79
CA PRO A 6 -18.22 -13.28 -26.15
C PRO A 6 -18.31 -13.23 -24.61
N HIS A 7 -19.35 -13.79 -23.99
CA HIS A 7 -19.60 -13.60 -22.55
C HIS A 7 -18.60 -14.34 -21.65
N GLU A 8 -18.29 -15.61 -21.92
CA GLU A 8 -17.47 -16.43 -21.02
C GLU A 8 -16.00 -15.94 -20.98
N HIS A 9 -15.47 -15.48 -22.11
CA HIS A 9 -14.14 -14.88 -22.19
C HIS A 9 -14.07 -13.53 -21.45
N PHE A 10 -15.10 -12.70 -21.56
CA PHE A 10 -15.18 -11.42 -20.86
C PHE A 10 -15.29 -11.59 -19.34
N GLU A 11 -16.10 -12.54 -18.87
CA GLU A 11 -16.23 -12.85 -17.44
C GLU A 11 -14.92 -13.42 -16.85
N LYS A 12 -14.22 -14.28 -17.59
CA LYS A 12 -12.91 -14.79 -17.16
C LYS A 12 -11.86 -13.67 -17.06
N GLN A 13 -11.85 -12.72 -17.99
CA GLN A 13 -10.94 -11.57 -17.95
C GLN A 13 -11.28 -10.61 -16.79
N GLN A 14 -12.56 -10.32 -16.56
CA GLN A 14 -12.99 -9.53 -15.41
C GLN A 14 -12.63 -10.18 -14.07
N LYS A 15 -12.81 -11.51 -13.94
CA LYS A 15 -12.41 -12.26 -12.74
C LYS A 15 -10.89 -12.20 -12.52
N LYS A 16 -10.07 -12.27 -13.58
CA LYS A 16 -8.61 -12.11 -13.48
C LYS A 16 -8.22 -10.69 -13.06
N ALA A 17 -8.81 -9.66 -13.65
CA ALA A 17 -8.55 -8.27 -13.30
C ALA A 17 -8.86 -7.97 -11.82
N LYS A 18 -10.00 -8.46 -11.30
CA LYS A 18 -10.35 -8.33 -9.87
C LYS A 18 -9.33 -8.99 -8.94
N LYS A 19 -8.78 -10.16 -9.30
CA LYS A 19 -7.72 -10.82 -8.51
C LYS A 19 -6.43 -10.01 -8.50
N ILE A 20 -6.04 -9.44 -9.64
CA ILE A 20 -4.85 -8.59 -9.75
C ILE A 20 -5.03 -7.32 -8.91
N GLN A 21 -6.20 -6.67 -9.00
CA GLN A 21 -6.50 -5.50 -8.20
C GLN A 21 -6.40 -5.81 -6.70
N LYS A 22 -7.01 -6.91 -6.25
CA LYS A 22 -6.92 -7.34 -4.85
C LYS A 22 -5.47 -7.59 -4.42
N ALA A 23 -4.68 -8.28 -5.23
CA ALA A 23 -3.27 -8.53 -4.93
C ALA A 23 -2.46 -7.22 -4.82
N LEU A 24 -2.78 -6.23 -5.67
CA LEU A 24 -2.15 -4.91 -5.61
C LEU A 24 -2.56 -4.14 -4.34
N GLU A 25 -3.84 -4.19 -3.95
CA GLU A 25 -4.33 -3.59 -2.71
C GLU A 25 -3.68 -4.23 -1.47
N ASP A 26 -3.56 -5.56 -1.46
CA ASP A 26 -2.91 -6.29 -0.37
C ASP A 26 -1.42 -5.92 -0.30
N ALA A 27 -0.72 -5.88 -1.44
CA ALA A 27 0.68 -5.46 -1.51
C ALA A 27 0.89 -4.01 -1.04
N ALA A 28 -0.01 -3.09 -1.44
CA ALA A 28 0.03 -1.70 -1.02
C ALA A 28 -0.18 -1.58 0.50
N ARG A 29 -1.11 -2.34 1.08
CA ARG A 29 -1.33 -2.41 2.53
C ARG A 29 -0.09 -2.90 3.27
N THR A 30 0.52 -3.99 2.82
CA THR A 30 1.73 -4.53 3.44
C THR A 30 2.88 -3.52 3.37
N LEU A 31 3.06 -2.86 2.23
CA LEU A 31 4.08 -1.84 2.07
C LEU A 31 3.85 -0.64 2.99
N MET A 32 2.60 -0.16 3.10
CA MET A 32 2.26 0.92 4.02
C MET A 32 2.54 0.53 5.47
N ALA A 33 2.06 -0.63 5.92
CA ALA A 33 2.29 -1.12 7.29
C ALA A 33 3.80 -1.23 7.62
N SER A 34 4.61 -1.70 6.66
CA SER A 34 6.06 -1.77 6.82
C SER A 34 6.69 -0.39 6.95
N LYS A 35 6.30 0.57 6.11
CA LYS A 35 6.80 1.95 6.19
C LYS A 35 6.40 2.62 7.52
N GLU A 36 5.16 2.44 7.97
CA GLU A 36 4.71 2.95 9.28
C GLU A 36 5.55 2.39 10.42
N SER A 37 5.82 1.08 10.41
CA SER A 37 6.67 0.45 11.43
C SER A 37 8.09 1.04 11.45
N ILE A 38 8.69 1.25 10.27
CA ILE A 38 10.03 1.82 10.16
C ILE A 38 10.05 3.26 10.69
N VAL A 39 9.07 4.07 10.31
CA VAL A 39 8.94 5.45 10.80
C VAL A 39 8.85 5.48 12.32
N THR A 40 7.99 4.66 12.92
CA THR A 40 7.82 4.62 14.38
C THR A 40 9.12 4.23 15.09
N THR A 41 9.85 3.23 14.59
CA THR A 41 11.15 2.85 15.16
C THR A 41 12.16 4.00 15.07
N LEU A 42 12.29 4.62 13.91
CA LEU A 42 13.24 5.73 13.70
C LEU A 42 12.88 6.96 14.55
N LEU A 43 11.59 7.27 14.71
CA LEU A 43 11.13 8.34 15.59
C LEU A 43 11.46 8.05 17.06
N ASN A 44 11.30 6.80 17.53
CA ASN A 44 11.68 6.41 18.89
C ASN A 44 13.18 6.55 19.14
N GLU A 45 14.00 6.39 18.10
CA GLU A 45 15.44 6.62 18.14
C GLU A 45 15.83 8.11 17.97
N ASN A 46 14.85 9.02 17.93
CA ASN A 46 15.04 10.46 17.68
C ASN A 46 15.78 10.77 16.37
N VAL A 47 15.56 9.95 15.33
CA VAL A 47 16.12 10.18 13.99
C VAL A 47 15.41 11.36 13.31
N ASP A 48 16.17 12.16 12.58
CA ASP A 48 15.68 13.33 11.85
C ASP A 48 14.66 12.94 10.75
N ILE A 49 13.62 13.76 10.58
CA ILE A 49 12.54 13.54 9.61
C ILE A 49 13.07 13.46 8.18
N ASP A 50 14.08 14.26 7.81
CA ASP A 50 14.66 14.24 6.47
C ASP A 50 15.28 12.86 6.14
N ILE A 51 15.91 12.23 7.13
CA ILE A 51 16.50 10.89 7.00
C ILE A 51 15.38 9.86 6.84
N ILE A 52 14.31 9.97 7.64
CA ILE A 52 13.15 9.07 7.57
C ILE A 52 12.48 9.17 6.19
N MET A 53 12.30 10.38 5.66
CA MET A 53 11.76 10.62 4.31
C MET A 53 12.61 9.94 3.24
N HIS A 54 13.94 10.06 3.32
CA HIS A 54 14.84 9.44 2.36
C HIS A 54 14.78 7.91 2.40
N ALA A 55 14.69 7.32 3.59
CA ALA A 55 14.67 5.87 3.82
C ALA A 55 13.33 5.23 3.42
N THR A 56 12.21 5.88 3.73
CA THR A 56 10.85 5.30 3.56
C THR A 56 10.12 5.80 2.32
N LYS A 57 10.62 6.87 1.68
CA LYS A 57 9.96 7.59 0.58
C LYS A 57 8.54 8.05 0.95
N LEU A 58 8.31 8.34 2.23
CA LEU A 58 7.08 8.96 2.72
C LEU A 58 7.23 10.48 2.72
N THR A 59 6.11 11.19 2.63
CA THR A 59 6.10 12.64 2.81
C THR A 59 6.14 13.01 4.29
N GLU A 60 6.60 14.22 4.60
CA GLU A 60 6.58 14.74 5.97
C GLU A 60 5.18 14.67 6.61
N ALA A 61 4.13 15.00 5.85
CA ALA A 61 2.75 14.91 6.32
C ALA A 61 2.36 13.49 6.75
N GLN A 62 2.77 12.47 5.98
CA GLN A 62 2.52 11.07 6.34
C GLN A 62 3.30 10.65 7.58
N ILE A 63 4.55 11.08 7.71
CA ILE A 63 5.39 10.80 8.89
C ILE A 63 4.77 11.44 10.15
N LEU A 64 4.29 12.68 10.05
CA LEU A 64 3.61 13.38 11.13
C LEU A 64 2.29 12.71 11.53
N GLU A 65 1.51 12.23 10.56
CA GLU A 65 0.26 11.49 10.82
C GLU A 65 0.55 10.18 11.57
N ILE A 66 1.58 9.43 11.14
CA ILE A 66 2.03 8.20 11.82
C ILE A 66 2.48 8.53 13.26
N LYS A 67 3.26 9.61 13.43
CA LYS A 67 3.70 10.07 14.74
C LYS A 67 2.51 10.39 15.66
N GLN A 68 1.48 11.08 15.16
CA GLN A 68 0.29 11.40 15.96
C GLN A 68 -0.55 10.16 16.29
N LYS A 69 -0.61 9.19 15.37
CA LYS A 69 -1.40 7.97 15.52
C LYS A 69 -0.77 6.95 16.46
N TYR A 70 0.57 6.87 16.51
CA TYR A 70 1.30 5.81 17.21
C TYR A 70 2.32 6.29 18.25
N GLY A 71 2.75 7.57 18.21
CA GLY A 71 3.82 8.12 19.05
C GLY A 71 3.31 8.97 20.23
N GLY A 72 2.29 8.49 20.94
CA GLY A 72 1.80 9.07 22.20
C GLY A 72 2.64 8.67 23.41
#